data_AF-A0A846T231-F1
#
_entry.id   AF-A0A846T231-F1
#
_cell.length_a   1.000
_cell.length_b   1.000
_cell.length_c   1.000
_cell.angle_alpha   90.00
_cell.angle_beta   90.00
_cell.angle_gamma   90.00
#
_symmetry.space_group_name_H-M   'P 1'
#
loop_
_entity.id
_entity.type
_entity.pdbx_description
1 polymer ?
#
loop_
_entity_poly.entity_id
_entity_poly.type
_entity_poly.pdbx_seq_one_letter_code
_entity_poly.pdbx_strand_id
1 'polypeptide(L)'
;MRYRLDSQSPLKPLGVAPPPYDSLLEERFVQRWEKLATPWTLEREVEIVDLKGTVFVPDFALRHADGRIAHVEIMGFWHPDYLRRKLDKLRRAAMPDLIVAVSERLNVGADDFRDIPGPVLFFKGKLEPRAVLEALDRLAG
;
A
#
# COMPACT_ATOMS: atom_id res chain seq x y z
N MET A 1 15.21 29.99 -15.42
CA MET A 1 14.38 29.56 -16.56
C MET A 1 13.11 28.89 -16.00
N ARG A 2 11.92 29.22 -16.51
CA ARG A 2 10.62 28.71 -15.99
C ARG A 2 9.89 27.99 -17.12
N TYR A 3 9.58 26.72 -16.94
CA TYR A 3 8.77 25.94 -17.87
C TYR A 3 7.32 25.94 -17.38
N ARG A 4 6.35 26.01 -18.31
CA ARG A 4 4.91 25.90 -18.03
C ARG A 4 4.35 24.80 -18.93
N LEU A 5 3.73 23.82 -18.30
CA LEU A 5 3.02 22.71 -18.94
C LEU A 5 1.56 22.78 -18.45
N ASP A 6 0.61 22.59 -19.35
CA ASP A 6 -0.82 22.57 -19.06
C ASP A 6 -1.53 21.52 -19.92
N SER A 7 -2.84 21.37 -19.74
CA SER A 7 -3.64 20.37 -20.47
C SER A 7 -3.78 20.64 -21.96
N GLN A 8 -3.34 21.80 -22.46
CA GLN A 8 -3.32 22.16 -23.88
C GLN A 8 -1.95 21.95 -24.51
N SER A 9 -0.95 21.60 -23.69
CA SER A 9 0.39 21.28 -24.17
C SER A 9 0.33 20.01 -25.04
N PRO A 10 1.05 19.97 -26.18
CA PRO A 10 0.93 18.90 -27.18
C PRO A 10 1.65 17.62 -26.74
N LEU A 11 1.24 17.06 -25.60
CA LEU A 11 1.72 15.79 -25.08
C LEU A 11 1.13 14.66 -25.93
N LYS A 12 1.99 13.80 -26.43
CA LYS A 12 1.57 12.57 -27.11
C LYS A 12 1.77 11.41 -26.13
N PRO A 13 0.79 10.52 -25.96
CA PRO A 13 0.99 9.31 -25.17
C PRO A 13 2.12 8.48 -25.79
N LEU A 14 2.92 7.83 -24.94
CA LEU A 14 4.10 7.04 -25.33
C LEU A 14 3.76 5.74 -26.11
N GLY A 15 2.49 5.52 -26.50
CA GLY A 15 2.01 4.38 -27.27
C GLY A 15 1.91 3.06 -26.49
N VAL A 16 2.53 2.97 -25.31
CA VAL A 16 2.48 1.80 -24.43
C VAL A 16 1.65 2.16 -23.19
N ALA A 17 0.66 1.33 -22.88
CA ALA A 17 -0.07 1.46 -21.62
C ALA A 17 0.90 1.20 -20.45
N PRO A 18 0.79 1.93 -19.34
CA PRO A 18 1.62 1.67 -18.17
C PRO A 18 1.42 0.22 -17.69
N PRO A 19 2.45 -0.40 -17.08
CA PRO A 19 2.30 -1.73 -16.51
C PRO A 19 1.17 -1.72 -15.48
N PRO A 20 0.48 -2.84 -15.29
CA PRO A 20 -0.60 -2.89 -14.32
C PRO A 20 -0.07 -2.55 -12.92
N TYR A 21 1.13 -2.99 -12.53
CA TYR A 21 1.69 -2.82 -11.18
C TYR A 21 2.85 -1.83 -11.15
N ASP A 22 2.97 -1.07 -10.05
CA ASP A 22 4.09 -0.14 -9.83
C ASP A 22 5.39 -0.88 -9.52
N SER A 23 5.29 -2.12 -9.02
CA SER A 23 6.44 -2.96 -8.72
C SER A 23 6.23 -4.45 -8.98
N LEU A 24 7.32 -5.16 -9.28
CA LEU A 24 7.35 -6.63 -9.31
C LEU A 24 6.97 -7.27 -7.96
N LEU A 25 7.10 -6.53 -6.85
CA LEU A 25 6.74 -7.02 -5.53
C LEU A 25 5.22 -7.10 -5.39
N GLU A 26 4.51 -6.05 -5.76
CA GLU A 26 3.04 -5.99 -5.81
C GLU A 26 2.47 -7.04 -6.76
N GLU A 27 2.99 -7.13 -7.98
CA GLU A 27 2.55 -8.11 -8.97
C GLU A 27 2.63 -9.54 -8.41
N ARG A 28 3.77 -9.89 -7.82
CA ARG A 28 3.97 -11.21 -7.23
C ARG A 28 3.13 -11.43 -5.98
N PHE A 29 2.77 -10.38 -5.25
CA PHE A 29 1.86 -10.48 -4.11
C PHE A 29 0.45 -10.86 -4.59
N VAL A 30 -0.07 -10.16 -5.61
CA VAL A 30 -1.39 -10.47 -6.20
C VAL A 30 -1.44 -11.89 -6.75
N GLN A 31 -0.45 -12.30 -7.55
CA GLN A 31 -0.37 -13.66 -8.09
C GLN A 31 -0.36 -14.76 -7.03
N ARG A 32 0.12 -14.46 -5.81
CA ARG A 32 0.06 -15.39 -4.68
C ARG A 32 -1.29 -15.33 -3.97
N TRP A 33 -1.87 -14.14 -3.84
CA TRP A 33 -3.19 -13.95 -3.26
C TRP A 33 -4.27 -14.72 -4.03
N GLU A 34 -4.26 -14.65 -5.36
CA GLU A 34 -5.20 -15.37 -6.22
C GLU A 34 -5.19 -16.90 -6.04
N LYS A 35 -4.07 -17.45 -5.56
CA LYS A 35 -3.92 -18.90 -5.30
C LYS A 35 -4.43 -19.30 -3.92
N LEU A 36 -4.85 -18.34 -3.10
CA LEU A 36 -5.28 -18.56 -1.73
C LEU A 36 -6.80 -18.70 -1.69
N ALA A 37 -7.29 -19.78 -1.08
CA ALA A 37 -8.72 -19.91 -0.78
C ALA A 37 -9.05 -19.06 0.45
N THR A 38 -9.57 -17.84 0.24
CA THR A 38 -9.94 -16.90 1.29
C THR A 38 -11.23 -16.16 0.93
N PRO A 39 -12.07 -15.78 1.92
CA PRO A 39 -13.23 -14.92 1.70
C PRO A 39 -12.88 -13.44 1.41
N TRP A 40 -11.59 -13.09 1.43
CA TRP A 40 -11.09 -11.74 1.16
C TRP A 40 -10.71 -11.56 -0.33
N THR A 41 -11.39 -10.64 -1.00
CA THR A 41 -11.05 -10.19 -2.35
C THR A 41 -9.98 -9.09 -2.26
N LEU A 42 -8.90 -9.25 -3.03
CA LEU A 42 -7.84 -8.24 -3.15
C LEU A 42 -8.10 -7.36 -4.38
N GLU A 43 -8.18 -6.06 -4.17
CA GLU A 43 -8.40 -5.05 -5.21
C GLU A 43 -7.24 -4.05 -5.23
N ARG A 44 -6.89 -3.56 -6.41
CA ARG A 44 -5.76 -2.63 -6.62
C ARG A 44 -6.23 -1.20 -6.84
N GLU A 45 -5.38 -0.26 -6.41
CA GLU A 45 -5.54 1.17 -6.72
C GLU A 45 -6.93 1.69 -6.32
N VAL A 46 -7.36 1.32 -5.12
CA VAL A 46 -8.73 1.57 -4.67
C VAL A 46 -8.79 2.72 -3.69
N GLU A 47 -9.71 3.63 -3.99
CA GLU A 47 -10.25 4.69 -3.15
C GLU A 47 -9.22 5.66 -2.54
N ILE A 48 -9.38 6.92 -2.93
CA ILE A 48 -8.83 8.04 -2.20
C ILE A 48 -9.41 7.99 -0.78
N VAL A 49 -8.58 7.66 0.19
CA VAL A 49 -8.93 7.86 1.58
C VAL A 49 -8.76 9.35 1.84
N ASP A 50 -9.88 10.05 2.01
CA ASP A 50 -9.88 11.47 2.37
C ASP A 50 -9.48 11.60 3.85
N LEU A 51 -8.27 12.11 4.06
CA LEU A 51 -7.71 12.37 5.38
C LEU A 51 -7.81 13.85 5.74
N LYS A 52 -8.93 14.50 5.42
CA LYS A 52 -9.26 15.90 5.72
C LYS A 52 -8.06 16.84 5.48
N GLY A 53 -7.72 17.03 4.21
CA GLY A 53 -6.66 17.94 3.77
C GLY A 53 -5.41 17.26 3.21
N THR A 54 -5.39 15.92 3.17
CA THR A 54 -4.49 15.15 2.30
C THR A 54 -5.21 13.90 1.82
N VAL A 55 -4.76 13.37 0.69
CA VAL A 55 -5.19 12.09 0.17
C VAL A 55 -4.14 11.05 0.49
N PHE A 56 -4.59 9.88 0.91
CA PHE A 56 -3.78 8.66 0.93
C PHE A 56 -4.45 7.63 0.03
N VAL A 57 -3.65 6.98 -0.81
CA VAL A 57 -4.10 5.91 -1.71
C VAL A 57 -3.29 4.69 -1.33
N PRO A 58 -3.89 3.70 -0.65
CA PRO A 58 -3.23 2.44 -0.36
C PRO A 58 -2.93 1.66 -1.65
N ASP A 59 -1.88 0.85 -1.64
CA ASP A 59 -1.56 -0.03 -2.78
C ASP A 59 -2.71 -1.02 -3.08
N PHE A 60 -3.36 -1.54 -2.02
CA PHE A 60 -4.47 -2.49 -2.12
C PHE A 60 -5.60 -2.24 -1.12
N ALA A 61 -6.81 -2.62 -1.52
CA ALA A 61 -7.94 -2.84 -0.64
C ALA A 61 -8.28 -4.34 -0.55
N LEU A 62 -8.65 -4.78 0.63
CA LEU A 62 -9.10 -6.12 0.96
C LEU A 62 -10.56 -6.04 1.37
N ARG A 63 -11.45 -6.65 0.57
CA ARG A 63 -12.89 -6.69 0.84
C ARG A 63 -13.29 -8.09 1.27
N HIS A 64 -13.81 -8.22 2.47
CA HIS A 64 -14.36 -9.48 2.94
C HIS A 64 -15.80 -9.66 2.45
N ALA A 65 -16.22 -10.91 2.25
CA ALA A 65 -17.59 -11.25 1.83
C ALA A 65 -18.69 -10.77 2.79
N ASP A 66 -18.37 -10.45 4.05
CA ASP A 66 -19.31 -9.90 5.05
C ASP A 66 -19.38 -8.35 5.06
N GLY A 67 -18.64 -7.68 4.18
CA GLY A 67 -18.62 -6.22 4.05
C GLY A 67 -17.49 -5.53 4.81
N ARG A 68 -16.65 -6.25 5.57
CA ARG A 68 -15.42 -5.66 6.14
C ARG A 68 -14.46 -5.22 5.04
N ILE A 69 -13.78 -4.11 5.29
CA ILE A 69 -12.74 -3.56 4.42
C ILE A 69 -11.48 -3.35 5.26
N ALA A 70 -10.34 -3.73 4.70
CA ALA A 70 -9.03 -3.40 5.22
C ALA A 70 -8.14 -2.96 4.06
N HIS A 71 -7.03 -2.29 4.36
CA HIS A 71 -6.12 -1.75 3.37
C HIS A 71 -4.73 -2.33 3.56
N VAL A 72 -3.94 -2.41 2.48
CA VAL A 72 -2.54 -2.85 2.54
C VAL A 72 -1.65 -1.84 1.84
N GLU A 73 -0.60 -1.43 2.53
CA GLU A 73 0.46 -0.59 1.98
C GLU A 73 1.79 -1.33 2.02
N ILE A 74 2.44 -1.50 0.87
CA ILE A 74 3.71 -2.21 0.73
C ILE A 74 4.88 -1.21 0.61
N MET A 75 5.76 -1.20 1.61
CA MET A 75 7.02 -0.46 1.59
C MET A 75 8.18 -1.35 1.10
N GLY A 76 8.32 -1.44 -0.23
CA GLY A 76 9.31 -2.32 -0.87
C GLY A 76 10.72 -1.74 -1.05
N PHE A 77 10.85 -0.53 -1.60
CA PHE A 77 12.13 0.10 -1.90
C PHE A 77 11.96 1.60 -2.12
N TRP A 78 12.56 2.44 -1.27
CA TRP A 78 12.43 3.90 -1.39
C TRP A 78 13.67 4.64 -0.89
N HIS A 79 13.96 5.80 -1.48
CA HIS A 79 14.98 6.73 -0.98
C HIS A 79 14.61 7.18 0.45
N PRO A 80 15.58 7.33 1.38
CA PRO A 80 15.28 7.67 2.78
C PRO A 80 14.33 8.86 3.00
N ASP A 81 14.47 9.93 2.22
CA ASP A 81 13.58 11.10 2.33
C ASP A 81 12.14 10.81 1.92
N TYR A 82 11.93 9.87 0.99
CA TYR A 82 10.60 9.43 0.61
C TYR A 82 9.95 8.62 1.72
N LEU A 83 10.73 7.73 2.38
CA LEU A 83 10.24 6.93 3.50
C LEU A 83 9.73 7.80 4.65
N ARG A 84 10.47 8.85 5.04
CA ARG A 84 10.02 9.78 6.10
C ARG A 84 8.70 10.45 5.76
N ARG A 85 8.53 10.94 4.52
CA ARG A 85 7.27 11.55 4.06
C ARG A 85 6.12 10.54 4.03
N LYS A 86 6.40 9.29 3.66
CA LYS A 86 5.42 8.21 3.64
C LYS A 86 4.97 7.85 5.06
N LEU A 87 5.90 7.75 6.02
CA LEU A 87 5.58 7.55 7.44
C LEU A 87 4.71 8.70 8.00
N ASP A 88 5.03 9.96 7.68
CA ASP A 88 4.21 11.10 8.09
C ASP A 88 2.76 10.99 7.55
N LYS A 89 2.60 10.62 6.28
CA LYS A 89 1.28 10.38 5.69
C LYS A 89 0.52 9.27 6.40
N LEU A 90 1.18 8.15 6.73
CA LEU A 90 0.54 7.04 7.43
C LEU A 90 0.09 7.40 8.85
N ARG A 91 0.92 8.15 9.59
CA ARG A 91 0.56 8.65 10.92
C ARG A 91 -0.63 9.58 10.85
N ARG A 92 -0.65 10.49 9.87
CA ARG A 92 -1.78 11.41 9.63
C ARG A 92 -3.02 10.69 9.13
N ALA A 93 -2.86 9.58 8.42
CA ALA A 93 -3.97 8.74 7.98
C ALA A 93 -4.71 8.16 9.16
N ALA A 94 -3.98 7.75 10.20
CA ALA A 94 -4.52 7.22 11.44
C ALA A 94 -5.57 6.09 11.21
N MET A 95 -5.37 5.30 10.15
CA MET A 95 -6.27 4.23 9.75
C MET A 95 -5.97 2.95 10.55
N PRO A 96 -6.87 2.48 11.42
CA PRO A 96 -6.67 1.26 12.20
C PRO A 96 -6.76 0.00 11.34
N ASP A 97 -7.44 0.07 10.21
CA ASP A 97 -7.66 -1.01 9.25
C ASP A 97 -6.58 -1.09 8.16
N LEU A 98 -5.50 -0.29 8.29
CA LEU A 98 -4.38 -0.26 7.35
C LEU A 98 -3.23 -1.16 7.81
N ILE A 99 -2.97 -2.21 7.04
CA ILE A 99 -1.83 -3.10 7.22
C ILE A 99 -0.62 -2.50 6.50
N VAL A 100 0.43 -2.18 7.24
CA VAL A 100 1.68 -1.66 6.67
C VAL A 100 2.70 -2.79 6.55
N ALA A 101 2.95 -3.25 5.33
CA ALA A 101 3.94 -4.27 5.04
C ALA A 101 5.30 -3.64 4.72
N VAL A 102 6.31 -3.91 5.54
CA VAL A 102 7.63 -3.24 5.49
C VAL A 102 8.72 -4.23 5.10
N SER A 103 9.45 -3.92 4.03
CA SER A 103 10.63 -4.70 3.64
C SER A 103 11.74 -4.52 4.69
N GLU A 104 12.27 -5.62 5.23
CA GLU A 104 13.44 -5.62 6.14
C GLU A 104 14.71 -5.04 5.51
N ARG A 105 14.71 -4.80 4.19
CA ARG A 105 15.82 -4.12 3.51
C ARG A 105 15.83 -2.61 3.74
N LEU A 106 14.72 -2.05 4.24
CA LEU A 106 14.66 -0.67 4.67
C LEU A 106 15.36 -0.53 6.02
N ASN A 107 16.13 0.53 6.19
CA ASN A 107 16.81 0.83 7.47
C ASN A 107 15.83 1.47 8.47
N VAL A 108 14.76 0.74 8.80
CA VAL A 108 13.71 1.11 9.77
C VAL A 108 13.35 -0.09 10.65
N GLY A 109 12.95 0.18 11.88
CA GLY A 109 12.51 -0.82 12.84
C GLY A 109 11.06 -0.62 13.27
N ALA A 110 10.54 -1.51 14.12
CA ALA A 110 9.17 -1.41 14.63
C ALA A 110 8.89 -0.06 15.33
N ASP A 111 9.89 0.51 16.01
CA ASP A 111 9.76 1.79 16.70
C ASP A 111 9.40 2.96 15.77
N ASP A 112 9.81 2.90 14.49
CA ASP A 112 9.46 3.93 13.49
C ASP A 112 7.95 3.99 13.19
N PHE A 113 7.24 2.90 13.50
CA PHE A 113 5.81 2.70 13.20
C PHE A 113 4.93 2.68 14.45
N ARG A 114 5.48 2.92 15.65
CA ARG A 114 4.74 2.86 16.92
C ARG A 114 3.49 3.76 16.99
N ASP A 115 3.51 4.86 16.22
CA ASP A 115 2.43 5.86 16.17
C ASP A 115 1.45 5.60 14.99
N ILE A 116 1.59 4.48 14.29
CA ILE A 116 0.65 4.02 13.27
C ILE A 116 -0.32 3.04 13.93
N PRO A 117 -1.64 3.27 13.86
CA PRO A 117 -2.62 2.48 14.62
C PRO A 117 -2.85 1.08 14.04
N GLY A 118 -2.67 0.91 12.72
CA GLY A 118 -2.82 -0.37 12.05
C GLY A 118 -1.61 -1.30 12.22
N PRO A 119 -1.76 -2.60 11.90
CA PRO A 119 -0.73 -3.59 12.11
C PRO A 119 0.45 -3.39 11.13
N VAL A 120 1.65 -3.66 11.62
CA VAL A 120 2.89 -3.54 10.85
C VAL A 120 3.50 -4.94 10.66
N LEU A 121 3.76 -5.32 9.41
CA LEU A 121 4.29 -6.63 9.04
C LEU A 121 5.66 -6.46 8.38
N PHE A 122 6.72 -6.93 9.03
CA PHE A 122 8.04 -6.97 8.41
C PHE A 122 8.19 -8.21 7.53
N PHE A 123 8.78 -8.06 6.35
CA PHE A 123 8.99 -9.18 5.42
C PHE A 123 10.36 -9.13 4.75
N LYS A 124 10.90 -10.32 4.44
CA LYS A 124 12.19 -10.48 3.78
C LYS A 124 12.01 -10.87 2.30
N GLY A 125 12.11 -9.88 1.42
CA GLY A 125 12.15 -10.07 -0.04
C GLY A 125 10.81 -10.45 -0.70
N LYS A 126 9.88 -11.07 0.02
CA LYS A 126 8.50 -11.31 -0.44
C LYS A 126 7.52 -11.13 0.71
N LEU A 127 6.37 -10.53 0.42
CA LEU A 127 5.23 -10.48 1.33
C LEU A 127 4.37 -11.73 1.12
N GLU A 128 4.14 -12.49 2.19
CA GLU A 128 3.31 -13.70 2.14
C GLU A 128 1.84 -13.36 2.42
N PRO A 129 0.89 -13.73 1.53
CA PRO A 129 -0.54 -13.49 1.74
C PRO A 129 -1.07 -14.02 3.07
N ARG A 130 -0.53 -15.15 3.56
CA ARG A 130 -0.92 -15.72 4.86
C ARG A 130 -0.63 -14.80 6.04
N ALA A 131 0.51 -14.10 6.02
CA ALA A 131 0.85 -13.15 7.08
C ALA A 131 -0.13 -11.95 7.11
N VAL A 132 -0.64 -11.56 5.94
CA VAL A 132 -1.67 -10.52 5.83
C VAL A 132 -3.02 -11.04 6.35
N LEU A 133 -3.41 -12.28 6.01
CA LEU A 133 -4.63 -12.88 6.58
C LEU A 133 -4.58 -12.96 8.11
N GLU A 134 -3.46 -13.41 8.69
CA GLU A 134 -3.26 -13.44 10.14
C GLU A 134 -3.37 -12.04 10.78
N ALA A 135 -2.96 -10.99 10.05
CA ALA A 135 -3.18 -9.62 10.50
C ALA A 135 -4.65 -9.19 10.43
N LEU A 136 -5.39 -9.58 9.38
CA LEU A 136 -6.83 -9.32 9.26
C LEU A 136 -7.63 -10.00 10.37
N ASP A 137 -7.29 -11.24 10.72
CA ASP A 137 -7.96 -11.98 11.79
C ASP A 137 -7.78 -11.28 13.15
N ARG A 138 -6.61 -10.69 13.39
CA ARG A 138 -6.34 -9.87 14.59
C ARG A 138 -7.07 -8.53 14.62
N LEU A 139 -7.38 -7.96 13.45
CA LEU A 139 -8.20 -6.73 13.35
C LEU A 139 -9.69 -6.99 13.59
N ALA A 140 -10.13 -8.23 13.45
CA ALA A 140 -11.53 -8.63 13.59
C ALA A 140 -11.91 -9.07 15.01
N GLY A 141 -10.93 -9.34 15.87
CA GLY A 141 -11.09 -9.72 17.28
C GLY A 141 -10.89 -8.55 18.22
#